data_AF-A0A6J5FA38-F1
#
_entry.id   AF-A0A6J5FA38-F1
#
_cell.length_a   1.000
_cell.length_b   1.000
_cell.length_c   1.000
_cell.angle_alpha   90.00
_cell.angle_beta   90.00
_cell.angle_gamma   90.00
#
_symmetry.space_group_name_H-M   'P 1'
#
loop_
_entity.id
_entity.type
_entity.pdbx_description
1 polymer ?
#
loop_
_entity_poly.entity_id
_entity_poly.type
_entity_poly.pdbx_seq_one_letter_code
_entity_poly.pdbx_strand_id
1 'polypeptide(L)'
;MHLEEQGQSWSQLVPAGSGAGARPAALEQAVSEGIRHHGLQTRTRAAINHAFGFRLQGDIQRAVDLQEHRDLLKDLPEELGQAYRSSVNRFLVHLEEQGQSWSQLVPAGSGAGARPAALEQAINEGIRHHGLQPNTRAAINQAFRFRLQGDIHRVPDLQEHKDLLKDLPEELGQAYRFSVRRFLVHLEEQGQSWSQLVPAGSGAGARPAALEQAVSEGIRHHGLQTNTRAAINRALGFDLQSEAEMRGIVRIVSR
;
A
#
# COMPACT_ATOMS: atom_id res chain seq x y z
N MET A 1 -6.25 -16.83 3.20
CA MET A 1 -6.36 -17.63 1.97
C MET A 1 -5.59 -16.88 0.88
N HIS A 2 -4.26 -16.83 1.03
CA HIS A 2 -3.35 -15.99 0.23
C HIS A 2 -1.95 -16.62 0.11
N LEU A 3 -1.80 -17.88 0.53
CA LEU A 3 -0.52 -18.61 0.49
C LEU A 3 -0.41 -19.52 -0.74
N GLU A 4 -1.50 -19.76 -1.48
CA GLU A 4 -1.49 -20.61 -2.68
C GLU A 4 -1.09 -19.87 -3.96
N GLU A 5 -1.15 -18.53 -4.00
CA GLU A 5 -0.77 -17.76 -5.20
C GLU A 5 0.75 -17.68 -5.44
N GLN A 6 1.57 -18.10 -4.48
CA GLN A 6 3.03 -18.17 -4.64
C GLN A 6 3.54 -19.57 -5.04
N GLY A 7 2.66 -20.52 -5.36
CA GLY A 7 3.05 -21.88 -5.75
C GLY A 7 3.74 -22.70 -4.65
N GLN A 8 3.74 -22.20 -3.41
CA GLN A 8 4.31 -22.89 -2.26
C GLN A 8 3.22 -23.67 -1.52
N SER A 9 3.39 -24.98 -1.42
CA SER A 9 2.46 -25.84 -0.69
C SER A 9 2.69 -25.73 0.81
N TRP A 10 1.62 -25.83 1.61
CA TRP A 10 1.70 -25.90 3.07
C TRP A 10 2.66 -26.98 3.58
N SER A 11 2.81 -28.08 2.84
CA SER A 11 3.76 -29.15 3.18
C SER A 11 5.24 -28.75 2.99
N GLN A 12 5.52 -27.72 2.19
CA GLN A 12 6.86 -27.13 2.03
C GLN A 12 7.17 -26.12 3.13
N LEU A 13 6.14 -25.39 3.60
CA LEU A 13 6.27 -24.41 4.67
C LEU A 13 6.33 -25.06 6.07
N VAL A 14 5.67 -26.21 6.24
CA VAL A 14 5.66 -26.99 7.50
C VAL A 14 5.90 -28.46 7.17
N PRO A 15 7.14 -28.96 7.29
CA PRO A 15 7.44 -30.36 7.07
C PRO A 15 6.63 -31.25 8.03
N ALA A 16 6.10 -32.36 7.52
CA ALA A 16 5.39 -33.36 8.33
C ALA A 16 6.31 -33.86 9.46
N GLY A 17 5.83 -33.77 10.71
CA GLY A 17 6.63 -34.09 11.91
C GLY A 17 7.17 -32.88 12.67
N SER A 18 6.90 -31.65 12.21
CA SER A 18 7.16 -30.42 12.97
C SER A 18 6.23 -30.36 14.19
N GLY A 19 6.65 -30.95 15.31
CA GLY A 19 5.90 -30.92 16.57
C GLY A 19 5.71 -29.50 17.11
N ALA A 20 4.81 -29.34 18.08
CA ALA A 20 4.60 -28.08 18.80
C ALA A 20 5.93 -27.58 19.38
N GLY A 21 6.50 -26.52 18.77
CA GLY A 21 7.82 -25.98 19.10
C GLY A 21 8.86 -26.02 17.97
N ALA A 22 8.57 -26.69 16.85
CA ALA A 22 9.41 -26.59 15.66
C ALA A 22 9.35 -25.16 15.07
N ARG A 23 10.51 -24.65 14.63
CA ARG A 23 10.66 -23.37 13.92
C ARG A 23 10.70 -23.64 12.42
N PRO A 24 9.57 -23.63 11.70
CA PRO A 24 9.57 -23.72 10.25
C PRO A 24 10.19 -22.43 9.67
N ALA A 25 11.48 -22.47 9.36
CA ALA A 25 12.23 -21.32 8.83
C ALA A 25 11.58 -20.72 7.57
N ALA A 26 11.00 -21.56 6.71
CA ALA A 26 10.28 -21.13 5.52
C ALA A 26 9.00 -20.36 5.86
N LEU A 27 8.22 -20.80 6.85
CA LEU A 27 7.04 -20.08 7.34
C LEU A 27 7.43 -18.76 8.03
N GLU A 28 8.54 -18.75 8.76
CA GLU A 28 9.06 -17.54 9.39
C GLU A 28 9.48 -16.49 8.37
N GLN A 29 10.17 -16.91 7.30
CA GLN A 29 10.50 -16.06 6.17
C GLN A 29 9.25 -15.56 5.47
N ALA A 30 8.30 -16.42 5.14
CA ALA A 30 7.05 -16.02 4.47
C ALA A 30 6.21 -15.04 5.29
N VAL A 31 6.09 -15.24 6.60
CA VAL A 31 5.38 -14.31 7.50
C VAL A 31 6.14 -12.99 7.61
N SER A 32 7.46 -13.01 7.67
CA SER A 32 8.27 -11.79 7.72
C SER A 32 8.23 -11.01 6.42
N GLU A 33 8.24 -11.72 5.28
CA GLU A 33 8.07 -11.16 3.93
C GLU A 33 6.69 -10.53 3.76
N GLY A 34 5.64 -11.24 4.17
CA GLY A 34 4.28 -10.70 4.13
C GLY A 34 4.09 -9.49 5.03
N ILE A 35 4.77 -9.43 6.18
CA ILE A 35 4.78 -8.23 7.04
C ILE A 35 5.58 -7.10 6.37
N ARG A 36 6.65 -7.41 5.65
CA ARG A 36 7.55 -6.44 5.03
C ARG A 36 6.96 -5.81 3.77
N HIS A 37 6.49 -6.63 2.83
CA HIS A 37 6.13 -6.19 1.49
C HIS A 37 4.62 -6.17 1.23
N HIS A 38 3.84 -6.90 2.03
CA HIS A 38 2.39 -7.09 1.77
C HIS A 38 1.50 -6.56 2.90
N GLY A 39 2.04 -5.74 3.81
CA GLY A 39 1.27 -5.07 4.84
C GLY A 39 0.63 -5.99 5.88
N LEU A 40 1.09 -7.24 6.02
CA LEU A 40 0.66 -8.08 7.14
C LEU A 40 1.02 -7.37 8.45
N GLN A 41 0.08 -7.34 9.38
CA GLN A 41 0.30 -6.70 10.66
C GLN A 41 1.13 -7.60 11.56
N THR A 42 1.93 -7.02 12.46
CA THR A 42 2.70 -7.81 13.45
C THR A 42 1.79 -8.70 14.31
N ARG A 43 0.52 -8.30 14.52
CA ARG A 43 -0.50 -9.14 15.18
C ARG A 43 -0.83 -10.42 14.41
N THR A 44 -0.64 -10.45 13.09
CA THR A 44 -0.81 -11.64 12.27
C THR A 44 0.19 -12.72 12.66
N ARG A 45 1.44 -12.34 12.98
CA ARG A 45 2.44 -13.28 13.51
C ARG A 45 2.02 -13.84 14.87
N ALA A 46 1.52 -12.98 15.76
CA ALA A 46 1.01 -13.42 17.06
C ALA A 46 -0.17 -14.39 16.92
N ALA A 47 -1.07 -14.13 15.97
CA ALA A 47 -2.19 -15.02 15.65
C ALA A 47 -1.71 -16.37 15.09
N ILE A 48 -0.70 -16.39 14.21
CA ILE A 48 -0.10 -17.63 13.68
C ILE A 48 0.60 -18.41 14.80
N ASN A 49 1.38 -17.75 15.65
CA ASN A 49 2.02 -18.37 16.81
C ASN A 49 0.97 -19.01 17.75
N HIS A 50 -0.14 -18.31 18.01
CA HIS A 50 -1.22 -18.81 18.87
C HIS A 50 -2.00 -19.96 18.24
N ALA A 51 -2.37 -19.85 16.96
CA ALA A 51 -3.22 -20.84 16.29
C ALA A 51 -2.52 -22.18 16.06
N PHE A 52 -1.19 -22.17 15.87
CA PHE A 52 -0.44 -23.36 15.46
C PHE A 52 0.69 -23.75 16.44
N GLY A 53 0.80 -23.06 17.58
CA GLY A 53 1.82 -23.36 18.59
C GLY A 53 3.27 -23.09 18.14
N PHE A 54 3.47 -22.28 17.11
CA PHE A 54 4.79 -21.87 16.64
C PHE A 54 5.39 -20.75 17.50
N ARG A 55 6.72 -20.65 17.51
CA ARG A 55 7.47 -19.49 18.04
C ARG A 55 8.23 -18.79 16.92
N LEU A 56 7.50 -18.22 15.96
CA LEU A 56 8.11 -17.38 14.92
C LEU A 56 8.65 -16.12 15.60
N GLN A 57 9.97 -15.90 15.51
CA GLN A 57 10.69 -14.77 16.07
C GLN A 57 11.31 -13.97 14.92
N GLY A 58 10.49 -13.55 13.95
CA GLY A 58 11.02 -12.77 12.85
C GLY A 58 11.62 -11.47 13.36
N ASP A 59 12.93 -11.31 13.27
CA ASP A 59 13.62 -10.03 13.41
C ASP A 59 13.07 -9.10 12.33
N ILE A 60 12.17 -8.21 12.73
CA ILE A 60 11.64 -7.16 11.84
C ILE A 60 12.64 -5.99 11.78
N GLN A 61 13.75 -6.06 12.52
CA GLN A 61 14.80 -5.06 12.52
C GLN A 61 15.99 -5.57 11.71
N ARG A 62 15.85 -5.59 10.39
CA ARG A 62 17.05 -5.53 9.55
C ARG A 62 17.66 -4.15 9.78
N ALA A 63 18.92 -4.12 10.19
CA ALA A 63 19.68 -2.89 10.25
C ALA A 63 20.02 -2.46 8.82
N VAL A 64 20.13 -1.15 8.62
CA VAL A 64 20.65 -0.58 7.38
C VAL A 64 22.13 -0.98 7.21
N ASP A 65 22.50 -1.40 6.01
CA ASP A 65 23.83 -1.88 5.67
C ASP A 65 24.69 -0.79 5.01
N LEU A 66 24.07 0.18 4.33
CA LEU A 66 24.79 1.32 3.76
C LEU A 66 25.25 2.28 4.88
N GLN A 67 26.52 2.66 4.84
CA GLN A 67 27.09 3.60 5.82
C GLN A 67 26.34 4.93 5.84
N GLU A 68 25.97 5.46 4.67
CA GLU A 68 25.15 6.68 4.55
C GLU A 68 23.84 6.58 5.35
N HIS A 69 23.15 5.44 5.26
CA HIS A 69 21.90 5.23 5.98
C HIS A 69 22.11 5.06 7.48
N ARG A 70 23.21 4.44 7.91
CA ARG A 70 23.59 4.37 9.34
C ARG A 70 23.82 5.75 9.92
N ASP A 71 24.54 6.60 9.17
CA ASP A 71 24.83 7.98 9.58
C ASP A 71 23.53 8.78 9.68
N LEU A 72 22.62 8.66 8.70
CA LEU A 72 21.30 9.30 8.75
C LEU A 72 20.48 8.87 9.97
N LEU A 73 20.52 7.59 10.37
CA LEU A 73 19.83 7.12 11.57
C LEU A 73 20.44 7.65 12.86
N LYS A 74 21.76 7.76 12.90
CA LYS A 74 22.50 8.31 14.03
C LYS A 74 22.20 9.79 14.22
N ASP A 75 22.07 10.53 13.14
CA ASP A 75 21.84 11.97 13.14
C ASP A 75 20.36 12.36 13.28
N LEU A 76 19.46 11.38 13.51
CA LEU A 76 18.05 11.67 13.75
C LEU A 76 17.84 12.50 15.02
N PRO A 77 16.96 13.52 14.98
CA PRO A 77 16.67 14.39 16.14
C PRO A 77 16.32 13.58 17.39
N GLU A 78 16.92 13.90 18.54
CA GLU A 78 16.71 13.17 19.80
C GLU A 78 15.23 13.12 20.19
N GLU A 79 14.47 14.19 19.95
CA GLU A 79 13.05 14.27 20.30
C GLU A 79 12.14 13.49 19.33
N LEU A 80 12.70 12.92 18.25
CA LEU A 80 11.93 12.11 17.31
C LEU A 80 11.50 10.81 17.99
N GLY A 81 10.18 10.67 18.18
CA GLY A 81 9.60 9.51 18.85
C GLY A 81 9.97 8.17 18.18
N GLN A 82 10.01 7.10 18.97
CA GLN A 82 10.46 5.78 18.54
C GLN A 82 9.70 5.21 17.33
N ALA A 83 8.40 5.51 17.24
CA ALA A 83 7.59 5.10 16.10
C ALA A 83 8.10 5.72 14.79
N TYR A 84 8.49 7.00 14.82
CA TYR A 84 8.98 7.71 13.63
C TYR A 84 10.39 7.26 13.27
N ARG A 85 11.27 7.09 14.27
CA ARG A 85 12.59 6.47 14.08
C ARG A 85 12.48 5.11 13.40
N SER A 86 11.54 4.28 13.84
CA SER A 86 11.29 2.96 13.22
C SER A 86 10.79 3.06 11.78
N SER A 87 9.92 4.02 11.48
CA SER A 87 9.46 4.27 10.10
C SER A 87 10.58 4.77 9.19
N VAL A 88 11.47 5.64 9.70
CA VAL A 88 12.66 6.07 8.95
C VAL A 88 13.59 4.89 8.67
N ASN A 89 13.90 4.08 9.68
CA ASN A 89 14.72 2.87 9.49
C ASN A 89 14.12 1.95 8.43
N ARG A 90 12.80 1.69 8.50
CA ARG A 90 12.12 0.84 7.50
C ARG A 90 12.20 1.42 6.10
N PHE A 91 12.09 2.74 5.95
CA PHE A 91 12.26 3.39 4.65
C PHE A 91 13.70 3.23 4.12
N LEU A 92 14.71 3.44 4.95
CA LEU A 92 16.11 3.31 4.53
C LEU A 92 16.47 1.88 4.15
N VAL A 93 15.99 0.88 4.90
CA VAL A 93 16.10 -0.54 4.51
C VAL A 93 15.43 -0.79 3.16
N HIS A 94 14.24 -0.22 2.95
CA HIS A 94 13.55 -0.34 1.67
C HIS A 94 14.35 0.27 0.50
N LEU A 95 15.00 1.42 0.70
CA LEU A 95 15.88 2.00 -0.32
C LEU A 95 17.03 1.05 -0.68
N GLU A 96 17.68 0.45 0.32
CA GLU A 96 18.77 -0.51 0.10
C GLU A 96 18.31 -1.74 -0.69
N GLU A 97 17.11 -2.25 -0.40
CA GLU A 97 16.50 -3.36 -1.15
C GLU A 97 16.25 -3.00 -2.62
N GLN A 98 16.02 -1.73 -2.92
CA GLN A 98 15.90 -1.21 -4.29
C GLN A 98 17.25 -0.82 -4.91
N GLY A 99 18.36 -1.02 -4.21
CA GLY A 99 19.69 -0.58 -4.64
C GLY A 99 19.84 0.94 -4.70
N GLN A 100 19.00 1.67 -3.97
CA GLN A 100 18.98 3.12 -3.92
C GLN A 100 19.69 3.64 -2.66
N SER A 101 20.33 4.80 -2.80
CA SER A 101 20.91 5.54 -1.68
C SER A 101 20.17 6.85 -1.44
N TRP A 102 20.25 7.38 -0.22
CA TRP A 102 19.64 8.65 0.12
C TRP A 102 20.12 9.81 -0.76
N SER A 103 21.43 9.89 -1.00
CA SER A 103 22.09 10.88 -1.86
C SER A 103 21.60 10.88 -3.32
N GLN A 104 21.10 9.75 -3.84
CA GLN A 104 20.47 9.71 -5.16
C GLN A 104 19.10 10.40 -5.18
N LEU A 105 18.40 10.41 -4.05
CA LEU A 105 17.05 10.94 -3.91
C LEU A 105 17.02 12.38 -3.40
N VAL A 106 18.04 12.77 -2.64
CA VAL A 106 18.16 14.05 -1.96
C VAL A 106 19.44 14.73 -2.43
N PRO A 107 19.36 15.72 -3.36
CA PRO A 107 20.52 16.47 -3.79
C PRO A 107 21.25 17.12 -2.61
N ALA A 108 22.58 17.14 -2.67
CA ALA A 108 23.41 17.82 -1.68
C ALA A 108 22.98 19.29 -1.52
N GLY A 109 22.87 19.76 -0.28
CA GLY A 109 22.39 21.11 0.03
C GLY A 109 20.86 21.24 0.12
N SER A 110 20.10 20.16 -0.03
CA SER A 110 18.66 20.16 0.28
C SER A 110 18.44 20.49 1.76
N GLY A 111 18.02 21.73 2.04
CA GLY A 111 17.80 22.23 3.38
C GLY A 111 16.39 21.97 3.92
N ALA A 112 16.16 22.43 5.16
CA ALA A 112 14.83 22.43 5.75
C ALA A 112 13.81 23.14 4.85
N GLY A 113 12.64 22.55 4.68
CA GLY A 113 11.58 23.01 3.80
C GLY A 113 11.67 22.49 2.37
N ALA A 114 12.76 21.82 1.99
CA ALA A 114 12.88 21.22 0.66
C ALA A 114 11.84 20.12 0.41
N ARG A 115 11.57 19.88 -0.87
CA ARG A 115 10.71 18.80 -1.37
C ARG A 115 11.42 18.10 -2.54
N PRO A 116 12.42 17.25 -2.26
CA PRO A 116 13.11 16.52 -3.32
C PRO A 116 12.13 15.59 -4.03
N ALA A 117 11.92 15.81 -5.33
CA ALA A 117 10.91 15.08 -6.10
C ALA A 117 11.19 13.57 -6.14
N ALA A 118 12.45 13.18 -6.31
CA ALA A 118 12.87 11.78 -6.31
C ALA A 118 12.59 11.09 -4.96
N LEU A 119 12.91 11.75 -3.83
CA LEU A 119 12.56 11.26 -2.49
C LEU A 119 11.05 11.10 -2.32
N GLU A 120 10.28 12.09 -2.77
CA GLU A 120 8.82 12.04 -2.68
C GLU A 120 8.25 10.86 -3.47
N GLN A 121 8.75 10.63 -4.69
CA GLN A 121 8.36 9.49 -5.52
C GLN A 121 8.71 8.17 -4.86
N ALA A 122 9.94 8.00 -4.35
CA ALA A 122 10.35 6.77 -3.67
C ALA A 122 9.49 6.46 -2.43
N ILE A 123 9.10 7.48 -1.66
CA ILE A 123 8.19 7.32 -0.52
C ILE A 123 6.78 6.95 -0.99
N ASN A 124 6.28 7.56 -2.05
CA ASN A 124 4.95 7.26 -2.58
C ASN A 124 4.89 5.83 -3.12
N GLU A 125 5.92 5.41 -3.86
CA GLU A 125 6.09 4.05 -4.36
C GLU A 125 6.13 3.03 -3.23
N GLY A 126 7.02 3.26 -2.25
CA GLY A 126 7.16 2.37 -1.10
C GLY A 126 5.86 2.23 -0.28
N ILE A 127 5.08 3.30 -0.14
CA ILE A 127 3.78 3.27 0.56
C ILE A 127 2.72 2.50 -0.24
N ARG A 128 2.76 2.55 -1.56
CA ARG A 128 1.76 1.93 -2.42
C ARG A 128 2.00 0.46 -2.69
N HIS A 129 3.25 0.11 -2.99
CA HIS A 129 3.59 -1.18 -3.58
C HIS A 129 4.45 -2.05 -2.67
N HIS A 130 5.04 -1.46 -1.62
CA HIS A 130 6.04 -2.15 -0.79
C HIS A 130 5.75 -2.09 0.72
N GLY A 131 4.49 -1.83 1.09
CA GLY A 131 4.05 -1.97 2.48
C GLY A 131 4.61 -0.93 3.46
N LEU A 132 5.25 0.14 2.99
CA LEU A 132 5.60 1.24 3.87
C LEU A 132 4.33 1.86 4.46
N GLN A 133 4.40 2.21 5.73
CA GLN A 133 3.23 2.76 6.41
C GLN A 133 2.93 4.18 5.91
N PRO A 134 1.65 4.61 5.89
CA PRO A 134 1.30 5.98 5.49
C PRO A 134 2.01 7.07 6.32
N ASN A 135 2.39 6.76 7.57
CA ASN A 135 3.13 7.65 8.46
C ASN A 135 4.62 7.80 8.09
N THR A 136 5.18 6.98 7.19
CA THR A 136 6.58 7.07 6.76
C THR A 136 6.90 8.48 6.24
N ARG A 137 6.00 9.08 5.46
CA ARG A 137 6.19 10.45 4.98
C ARG A 137 6.25 11.48 6.11
N ALA A 138 5.39 11.35 7.11
CA ALA A 138 5.40 12.23 8.27
C ALA A 138 6.70 12.07 9.07
N ALA A 139 7.18 10.83 9.22
CA ALA A 139 8.45 10.54 9.87
C ALA A 139 9.63 11.17 9.13
N ILE A 140 9.69 11.04 7.80
CA ILE A 140 10.74 11.66 6.97
C ILE A 140 10.67 13.20 7.02
N ASN A 141 9.48 13.78 6.91
CA ASN A 141 9.29 15.23 7.05
C ASN A 141 9.76 15.73 8.41
N GLN A 142 9.47 15.01 9.50
CA GLN A 142 9.86 15.44 10.83
C GLN A 142 11.36 15.24 11.08
N ALA A 143 11.93 14.11 10.65
CA ALA A 143 13.35 13.80 10.80
C ALA A 143 14.25 14.77 10.05
N PHE A 144 13.92 15.06 8.79
CA PHE A 144 14.79 15.81 7.87
C PHE A 144 14.25 17.21 7.53
N ARG A 145 13.17 17.63 8.20
CA ARG A 145 12.50 18.93 8.03
C ARG A 145 12.02 19.20 6.59
N PHE A 146 11.67 18.15 5.85
CA PHE A 146 11.11 18.30 4.50
C PHE A 146 9.61 18.64 4.51
N ARG A 147 9.12 19.06 3.35
CA ARG A 147 7.69 19.34 3.08
C ARG A 147 7.15 18.41 2.00
N LEU A 148 7.39 17.12 2.14
CA LEU A 148 6.81 16.10 1.26
C LEU A 148 5.30 16.03 1.51
N GLN A 149 4.51 16.12 0.45
CA GLN A 149 3.06 16.16 0.49
C GLN A 149 2.44 14.89 -0.12
N GLY A 150 3.26 14.06 -0.78
CA GLY A 150 2.81 12.86 -1.47
C GLY A 150 2.16 13.17 -2.81
N ASP A 151 1.46 12.19 -3.39
CA ASP A 151 0.81 12.30 -4.69
C ASP A 151 -0.49 13.12 -4.63
N ILE A 152 -0.38 14.39 -4.25
CA ILE A 152 -1.50 15.33 -4.22
C ILE A 152 -1.87 15.88 -5.61
N HIS A 153 -1.02 15.70 -6.63
CA HIS A 153 -1.18 16.33 -7.94
C HIS A 153 -0.95 15.42 -9.16
N ARG A 154 -0.75 14.12 -8.98
CA ARG A 154 -0.66 13.22 -10.13
C ARG A 154 -2.02 13.21 -10.85
N VAL A 155 -1.99 13.51 -12.13
CA VAL A 155 -3.16 13.48 -13.02
C VAL A 155 -3.02 12.29 -13.94
N PRO A 156 -4.14 11.69 -14.39
CA PRO A 156 -4.11 10.65 -15.41
C PRO A 156 -3.48 11.18 -16.69
N ASP A 157 -2.71 10.35 -17.38
CA ASP A 157 -2.06 10.63 -18.66
C ASP A 157 -2.95 10.21 -19.85
N LEU A 158 -3.76 9.15 -19.70
CA LEU A 158 -4.68 8.69 -20.74
C LEU A 158 -5.78 9.73 -20.99
N GLN A 159 -6.04 9.98 -22.28
CA GLN A 159 -7.03 10.97 -22.70
C GLN A 159 -8.44 10.62 -22.18
N GLU A 160 -8.82 9.35 -22.22
CA GLU A 160 -10.09 8.85 -21.66
C GLU A 160 -10.26 9.23 -20.19
N HIS A 161 -9.22 9.06 -19.38
CA HIS A 161 -9.27 9.40 -17.96
C HIS A 161 -9.29 10.90 -17.71
N LYS A 162 -8.60 11.68 -18.55
CA LYS A 162 -8.68 13.16 -18.50
C LYS A 162 -10.10 13.63 -18.80
N ASP A 163 -10.77 13.03 -19.78
CA ASP A 163 -12.13 13.42 -20.16
C ASP A 163 -13.14 12.99 -19.09
N LEU A 164 -13.01 11.78 -18.51
CA LEU A 164 -13.80 11.39 -17.33
C LEU A 164 -13.68 12.38 -16.17
N LEU A 165 -12.49 12.94 -15.93
CA LEU A 165 -12.29 13.94 -14.88
C LEU A 165 -12.96 15.29 -15.19
N LYS A 166 -13.01 15.68 -16.47
CA LYS A 166 -13.70 16.90 -16.91
C LYS A 166 -15.21 16.75 -16.80
N ASP A 167 -15.72 15.56 -17.13
CA ASP A 167 -17.14 15.25 -17.14
C ASP A 167 -17.72 15.01 -15.74
N LEU A 168 -16.88 15.05 -14.68
CA LEU A 168 -17.36 14.91 -13.31
C LEU A 168 -18.30 16.09 -12.93
N PRO A 169 -19.44 15.81 -12.25
CA PRO A 169 -20.40 16.83 -11.87
C PRO A 169 -19.76 18.00 -11.12
N GLU A 170 -20.00 19.25 -11.54
CA GLU A 170 -19.37 20.44 -10.95
C GLU A 170 -19.52 20.49 -9.41
N GLU A 171 -20.70 20.12 -8.91
CA GLU A 171 -21.02 20.09 -7.48
C GLU A 171 -20.36 18.96 -6.69
N LEU A 172 -19.63 18.06 -7.37
CA LEU A 172 -18.88 17.00 -6.70
C LEU A 172 -17.74 17.62 -5.87
N GLY A 173 -17.83 17.44 -4.54
CA GLY A 173 -16.84 17.96 -3.61
C GLY A 173 -15.41 17.52 -3.92
N GLN A 174 -14.44 18.37 -3.59
CA GLN A 174 -13.02 18.19 -3.92
C GLN A 174 -12.43 16.86 -3.41
N ALA A 175 -12.88 16.38 -2.25
CA ALA A 175 -12.45 15.10 -1.71
C ALA A 175 -12.84 13.92 -2.63
N TYR A 176 -14.05 13.93 -3.19
CA TYR A 176 -14.48 12.89 -4.13
C TYR A 176 -13.77 12.98 -5.47
N ARG A 177 -13.60 14.21 -6.00
CA ARG A 177 -12.80 14.46 -7.22
C ARG A 177 -11.37 13.95 -7.07
N PHE A 178 -10.76 14.17 -5.91
CA PHE A 178 -9.44 13.67 -5.58
C PHE A 178 -9.39 12.14 -5.58
N SER A 179 -10.36 11.47 -4.94
CA SER A 179 -10.42 10.01 -4.92
C SER A 179 -10.64 9.40 -6.31
N VAL A 180 -11.48 10.00 -7.16
CA VAL A 180 -11.67 9.55 -8.56
C VAL A 180 -10.39 9.74 -9.36
N ARG A 181 -9.75 10.90 -9.28
CA ARG A 181 -8.45 11.16 -9.93
C ARG A 181 -7.41 10.11 -9.53
N ARG A 182 -7.31 9.82 -8.24
CA ARG A 182 -6.36 8.85 -7.71
C ARG A 182 -6.66 7.43 -8.21
N PHE A 183 -7.93 7.07 -8.33
CA PHE A 183 -8.32 5.78 -8.91
C PHE A 183 -7.92 5.68 -10.38
N LEU A 184 -8.16 6.72 -11.18
CA LEU A 184 -7.81 6.70 -12.60
C LEU A 184 -6.29 6.64 -12.83
N VAL A 185 -5.51 7.37 -12.04
CA VAL A 185 -4.03 7.24 -12.04
C VAL A 185 -3.62 5.82 -11.70
N HIS A 186 -4.25 5.20 -10.70
CA HIS A 186 -3.98 3.82 -10.33
C HIS A 186 -4.28 2.84 -11.47
N LEU A 187 -5.38 3.03 -12.22
CA LEU A 187 -5.67 2.19 -13.38
C LEU A 187 -4.54 2.25 -14.43
N GLU A 188 -4.05 3.45 -14.72
CA GLU A 188 -2.94 3.61 -15.68
C GLU A 188 -1.65 2.95 -15.19
N GLU A 189 -1.35 3.03 -13.90
CA GLU A 189 -0.22 2.33 -13.28
C GLU A 189 -0.34 0.81 -13.44
N GLN A 190 -1.57 0.27 -13.53
CA GLN A 190 -1.83 -1.14 -13.85
C GLN A 190 -1.92 -1.44 -15.35
N GLY A 191 -1.65 -0.46 -16.22
CA GLY A 191 -1.82 -0.61 -17.67
C GLY A 191 -3.28 -0.78 -18.09
N GLN A 192 -4.22 -0.37 -17.25
CA GLN A 192 -5.67 -0.46 -17.47
C GLN A 192 -6.26 0.88 -17.89
N SER A 193 -7.36 0.80 -18.63
CA SER A 193 -8.18 1.91 -19.07
C SER A 193 -9.61 1.73 -18.58
N TRP A 194 -10.34 2.84 -18.46
CA TRP A 194 -11.71 2.83 -18.00
C TRP A 194 -12.63 1.96 -18.87
N SER A 195 -12.51 2.05 -20.19
CA SER A 195 -13.26 1.25 -21.17
C SER A 195 -13.05 -0.27 -21.04
N GLN A 196 -11.92 -0.72 -20.49
CA GLN A 196 -11.70 -2.15 -20.19
C GLN A 196 -12.51 -2.61 -18.97
N LEU A 197 -12.80 -1.71 -18.03
CA LEU A 197 -13.52 -2.03 -16.80
C LEU A 197 -15.03 -1.79 -16.93
N VAL A 198 -15.42 -0.84 -17.77
CA VAL A 198 -16.80 -0.40 -17.94
C VAL A 198 -17.19 -0.55 -19.42
N PRO A 199 -17.92 -1.62 -19.78
CA PRO A 199 -18.42 -1.80 -21.13
C PRO A 199 -19.28 -0.61 -21.58
N ALA A 200 -19.15 -0.23 -22.85
CA ALA A 200 -19.98 0.82 -23.45
C ALA A 200 -21.47 0.50 -23.26
N GLY A 201 -22.23 1.50 -22.78
CA GLY A 201 -23.66 1.34 -22.45
C GLY A 201 -23.95 0.91 -21.01
N SER A 202 -22.94 0.77 -20.15
CA SER A 202 -23.15 0.62 -18.70
C SER A 202 -23.78 1.91 -18.14
N GLY A 203 -25.08 1.86 -17.86
CA GLY A 203 -25.84 3.00 -17.34
C GLY A 203 -25.68 3.24 -15.84
N ALA A 204 -26.30 4.31 -15.34
CA ALA A 204 -26.39 4.57 -13.90
C ALA A 204 -27.05 3.39 -13.17
N GLY A 205 -26.51 3.02 -12.01
CA GLY A 205 -26.88 1.83 -11.24
C GLY A 205 -26.22 0.54 -11.72
N ALA A 206 -25.41 0.58 -12.79
CA ALA A 206 -24.65 -0.58 -13.20
C ALA A 206 -23.61 -0.97 -12.14
N ARG A 207 -23.21 -2.24 -12.19
CA ARG A 207 -22.15 -2.78 -11.34
C ARG A 207 -21.21 -3.63 -12.20
N PRO A 208 -20.34 -3.00 -13.00
CA PRO A 208 -19.37 -3.74 -13.81
C PRO A 208 -18.44 -4.52 -12.88
N ALA A 209 -18.41 -5.85 -13.00
CA ALA A 209 -17.64 -6.72 -12.12
C ALA A 209 -16.14 -6.39 -12.15
N ALA A 210 -15.61 -6.07 -13.32
CA ALA A 210 -14.22 -5.67 -13.50
C ALA A 210 -13.90 -4.37 -12.75
N LEU A 211 -14.78 -3.37 -12.82
CA LEU A 211 -14.64 -2.12 -12.05
C LEU A 211 -14.69 -2.37 -10.54
N GLU A 212 -15.60 -3.21 -10.07
CA GLU A 212 -15.72 -3.53 -8.65
C GLU A 212 -14.48 -4.25 -8.10
N GLN A 213 -13.93 -5.19 -8.87
CA GLN A 213 -12.69 -5.88 -8.55
C GLN A 213 -11.51 -4.90 -8.48
N ALA A 214 -11.34 -4.06 -9.50
CA ALA A 214 -10.27 -3.06 -9.53
C ALA A 214 -10.32 -2.09 -8.33
N VAL A 215 -11.52 -1.62 -7.96
CA VAL A 215 -11.70 -0.75 -6.78
C VAL A 215 -11.37 -1.48 -5.48
N SER A 216 -11.80 -2.74 -5.36
CA SER A 216 -11.58 -3.53 -4.15
C SER A 216 -10.10 -3.88 -3.96
N GLU A 217 -9.43 -4.25 -5.06
CA GLU A 217 -8.00 -4.55 -5.09
C GLU A 217 -7.18 -3.30 -4.77
N GLY A 218 -7.48 -2.18 -5.43
CA GLY A 218 -6.78 -0.92 -5.18
C GLY A 218 -6.91 -0.43 -3.73
N ILE A 219 -8.06 -0.64 -3.08
CA ILE A 219 -8.25 -0.33 -1.65
C ILE A 219 -7.46 -1.27 -0.75
N ARG A 220 -7.39 -2.56 -1.08
CA ARG A 220 -6.78 -3.59 -0.24
C ARG A 220 -5.25 -3.58 -0.34
N HIS A 221 -4.72 -3.42 -1.53
CA HIS A 221 -3.32 -3.70 -1.84
C HIS A 221 -2.53 -2.49 -2.32
N HIS A 222 -3.19 -1.43 -2.83
CA HIS A 222 -2.49 -0.30 -3.47
C HIS A 222 -2.76 1.06 -2.82
N GLY A 223 -3.26 1.03 -1.58
CA GLY A 223 -3.40 2.23 -0.76
C GLY A 223 -4.41 3.25 -1.29
N LEU A 224 -5.40 2.84 -2.09
CA LEU A 224 -6.58 3.66 -2.34
C LEU A 224 -7.37 3.83 -1.03
N GLN A 225 -7.97 5.00 -0.85
CA GLN A 225 -8.75 5.28 0.34
C GLN A 225 -10.05 4.47 0.34
N THR A 226 -10.55 4.10 1.51
CA THR A 226 -11.82 3.34 1.64
C THR A 226 -13.02 4.10 1.05
N ASN A 227 -12.96 5.44 1.03
CA ASN A 227 -13.97 6.31 0.41
C ASN A 227 -13.93 6.31 -1.14
N THR A 228 -12.93 5.68 -1.78
CA THR A 228 -12.78 5.68 -3.25
C THR A 228 -14.00 5.07 -3.92
N ARG A 229 -14.56 4.01 -3.33
CA ARG A 229 -15.80 3.39 -3.81
C ARG A 229 -16.99 4.36 -3.79
N ALA A 230 -17.18 5.04 -2.65
CA ALA A 230 -18.24 6.05 -2.52
C ALA A 230 -18.04 7.22 -3.51
N ALA A 231 -16.79 7.58 -3.79
CA ALA A 231 -16.46 8.58 -4.79
C ALA A 231 -16.89 8.14 -6.19
N ILE A 232 -16.55 6.93 -6.61
CA ILE A 232 -16.92 6.39 -7.93
C ILE A 232 -18.45 6.28 -8.06
N ASN A 233 -19.14 5.75 -7.04
CA ASN A 233 -20.59 5.65 -7.04
C ASN A 233 -21.26 7.03 -7.18
N ARG A 234 -20.78 8.01 -6.41
CA ARG A 234 -21.34 9.37 -6.42
C ARG A 234 -21.01 10.16 -7.68
N ALA A 235 -19.81 9.97 -8.21
CA ALA A 235 -19.29 10.74 -9.34
C ALA A 235 -19.80 10.22 -10.69
N LEU A 236 -19.94 8.89 -10.81
CA LEU A 236 -20.19 8.21 -12.08
C LEU A 236 -21.46 7.36 -12.06
N GLY A 237 -22.22 7.40 -10.95
CA GLY A 237 -23.55 6.82 -10.85
C GLY A 237 -23.59 5.30 -10.71
N PHE A 238 -22.51 4.64 -10.30
CA PHE A 238 -22.49 3.18 -10.08
C PHE A 238 -23.00 2.79 -8.68
N ASP A 239 -23.33 1.51 -8.52
CA ASP A 239 -23.65 0.90 -7.22
C ASP A 239 -22.64 -0.20 -6.86
N LEU A 240 -21.36 0.19 -6.75
CA LEU A 240 -20.30 -0.71 -6.30
C LEU A 240 -20.45 -0.98 -4.80
N GLN A 241 -20.30 -2.23 -4.38
CA GLN A 241 -20.46 -2.64 -2.98
C GLN A 241 -19.12 -3.09 -2.37
N SER A 242 -19.07 -3.09 -1.04
CA SER A 242 -17.97 -3.72 -0.31
C SER A 242 -18.14 -5.23 -0.26
N GLU A 243 -17.04 -5.99 -0.13
CA GLU A 243 -17.13 -7.44 0.12
C GLU A 243 -17.91 -7.80 1.39
N ALA A 244 -17.96 -6.90 2.37
CA ALA A 244 -18.74 -7.10 3.59
C ALA A 244 -20.26 -7.10 3.31
N GLU A 245 -20.72 -6.22 2.40
CA GLU A 245 -22.12 -6.16 1.97
C GLU A 245 -22.49 -7.36 1.09
N MET A 246 -21.58 -7.81 0.21
CA MET A 246 -21.78 -9.03 -0.59
C MET A 246 -21.95 -10.29 0.27
N ARG A 247 -21.13 -10.44 1.33
CA ARG A 247 -21.25 -11.59 2.26
C ARG A 247 -22.50 -11.52 3.13
N GLY A 248 -23.04 -10.32 3.36
CA GLY A 248 -24.31 -10.12 4.07
C GLY A 248 -25.51 -10.61 3.26
N ILE A 249 -25.53 -10.35 1.94
CA ILE A 249 -26.61 -10.75 1.04
C ILE A 249 -26.66 -12.27 0.85
N VAL A 250 -25.50 -12.94 0.68
CA VAL A 250 -25.45 -14.41 0.55
C VAL A 250 -25.98 -15.13 1.81
N ARG A 251 -25.89 -14.51 2.99
CA ARG A 251 -26.46 -15.07 4.23
C ARG A 251 -27.99 -14.97 4.33
N ILE A 252 -28.61 -14.07 3.59
CA ILE A 252 -30.07 -13.85 3.62
C ILE A 252 -30.78 -14.76 2.61
N VAL A 253 -30.12 -15.14 1.51
CA VAL A 253 -30.70 -16.00 0.45
C VAL A 253 -30.64 -17.50 0.82
N SER A 254 -29.90 -17.89 1.87
CA SER A 254 -29.77 -19.28 2.33
C SER A 254 -30.60 -19.61 3.59
N ARG A 255 -31.74 -18.94 3.80
CA ARG A 255 -32.72 -19.29 4.86
C ARG A 255 -34.07 -19.66 4.27
#